data_AF-A0A1T1I363-F1
#
_entry.id   AF-A0A1T1I363-F1
#
_cell.length_a   1.000
_cell.length_b   1.000
_cell.length_c   1.000
_cell.angle_alpha   90.00
_cell.angle_beta   90.00
_cell.angle_gamma   90.00
#
_symmetry.space_group_name_H-M   'P 1'
#
loop_
_entity.id
_entity.type
_entity.pdbx_description
1 polymer ?
#
loop_
_entity_poly.entity_id
_entity_poly.type
_entity_poly.pdbx_seq_one_letter_code
_entity_poly.pdbx_strand_id
1 'polypeptide(L)'
;WDGTASAFVDFLRGGQRPEETPFFKHIRQLMGLNNQGELSEEHLDAALQNRALAKRLGGLIAYHTSEWHVPSWAGKYGVISEIAVKLGKWAMDNVKAEKNCVMKLRWWGEVAADVGLPEGAKVYHFHPVGLVGRLATPDAMVTYRIYQSTGLIERLVPVGLEAERMKDARYIYISSDSKEHDFGVFIGQKAVRWIKKGIAGTDFIYLMDVAQLGTNSAREFGFRFFGTDRRFLNQTALAALIGALMEVGYEDVASTGFSNVDGTPGISKSHINGENGDFKFMRFDGDWGASTHLNTIGGVNSLDEDRQNMFNKALFKFGWKVQFAWRYSKGGVQKLLSHTAHLEDHHHHLHVGNFSPNLKEVVQ
;
A
#
# COMPACT_ATOMS: atom_id res chain seq x y z
N TRP A 1 -17.87 41.85 1.22
CA TRP A 1 -19.15 42.60 1.29
C TRP A 1 -19.11 43.25 2.64
N ASP A 2 -19.09 44.57 2.64
CA ASP A 2 -18.84 45.36 3.85
C ASP A 2 -20.16 45.95 4.39
N GLY A 3 -21.29 45.54 3.80
CA GLY A 3 -22.63 45.93 4.23
C GLY A 3 -23.13 45.05 5.37
N THR A 4 -24.05 45.59 6.15
CA THR A 4 -24.74 44.87 7.22
C THR A 4 -25.90 44.06 6.68
N ALA A 5 -26.34 43.02 7.40
CA ALA A 5 -27.57 42.29 7.09
C ALA A 5 -28.79 43.21 6.88
N SER A 6 -28.84 44.34 7.59
CA SER A 6 -29.89 45.35 7.39
C SER A 6 -29.84 45.95 5.99
N ALA A 7 -28.68 46.44 5.53
CA ALA A 7 -28.55 47.06 4.22
C ALA A 7 -28.96 46.10 3.08
N PHE A 8 -28.63 44.81 3.20
CA PHE A 8 -29.04 43.81 2.22
C PHE A 8 -30.56 43.57 2.22
N VAL A 9 -31.16 43.47 3.41
CA VAL A 9 -32.61 43.26 3.53
C VAL A 9 -33.40 44.48 3.06
N ASP A 10 -32.92 45.69 3.35
CA ASP A 10 -33.53 46.93 2.89
C ASP A 10 -33.52 46.99 1.36
N PHE A 11 -32.42 46.58 0.71
CA PHE A 11 -32.35 46.43 -0.73
C PHE A 11 -33.36 45.41 -1.28
N LEU A 12 -33.49 44.23 -0.66
CA LEU A 12 -34.49 43.24 -1.07
C LEU A 12 -35.94 43.75 -0.98
N ARG A 13 -36.17 44.80 -0.19
CA ARG A 13 -37.47 45.49 -0.05
C ARG A 13 -37.63 46.71 -0.95
N GLY A 14 -36.75 46.87 -1.96
CA GLY A 14 -36.77 48.00 -2.90
C GLY A 14 -35.99 49.23 -2.43
N GLY A 15 -35.22 49.10 -1.36
CA GLY A 15 -34.29 50.13 -0.88
C GLY A 15 -33.04 50.25 -1.75
N GLN A 16 -32.16 51.19 -1.38
CA GLN A 16 -30.92 51.42 -2.12
C GLN A 16 -29.99 50.20 -2.07
N ARG A 17 -29.40 49.88 -3.21
CA ARG A 17 -28.42 48.79 -3.33
C ARG A 17 -27.19 49.04 -2.43
N PRO A 18 -26.73 48.06 -1.63
CA PRO A 18 -25.51 48.19 -0.84
C PRO A 18 -24.30 48.34 -1.75
N GLU A 19 -23.21 48.89 -1.20
CA GLU A 19 -21.97 48.99 -1.96
C GLU A 19 -21.49 47.60 -2.41
N GLU A 20 -21.25 47.47 -3.71
CA GLU A 20 -20.77 46.24 -4.32
C GLU A 20 -19.28 46.01 -4.10
N THR A 21 -18.90 44.74 -4.09
CA THR A 21 -17.50 44.34 -4.13
C THR A 21 -16.87 44.71 -5.49
N PRO A 22 -15.55 44.95 -5.55
CA PRO A 22 -14.84 45.19 -6.80
C PRO A 22 -15.07 44.10 -7.86
N PHE A 23 -15.25 42.85 -7.43
CA PHE A 23 -15.55 41.71 -8.31
C PHE A 23 -16.84 41.93 -9.12
N PHE A 24 -17.94 42.24 -8.43
CA PHE A 24 -19.24 42.43 -9.06
C PHE A 24 -19.32 43.73 -9.87
N LYS A 25 -18.63 44.79 -9.43
CA LYS A 25 -18.42 46.02 -10.21
C LYS A 25 -17.70 45.70 -11.54
N HIS A 26 -16.66 44.87 -11.49
CA HIS A 26 -15.90 44.48 -12.68
C HIS A 26 -16.73 43.63 -13.66
N ILE A 27 -17.53 42.68 -13.16
CA ILE A 27 -18.43 41.89 -14.01
C ILE A 27 -19.42 42.79 -14.75
N ARG A 28 -20.05 43.74 -14.05
CA ARG A 28 -20.97 44.70 -14.68
C ARG A 28 -20.29 45.56 -15.73
N GLN A 29 -19.09 46.07 -15.45
CA GLN A 29 -18.29 46.82 -16.42
C GLN A 29 -17.94 45.99 -17.66
N LEU A 30 -17.56 44.72 -17.48
CA LEU A 30 -17.30 43.80 -18.59
C LEU A 30 -18.53 43.59 -19.48
N MET A 31 -19.73 43.65 -18.89
CA MET A 31 -21.01 43.50 -19.60
C MET A 31 -21.57 44.82 -20.13
N GLY A 32 -20.86 45.95 -19.94
CA GLY A 32 -21.32 47.27 -20.38
C GLY A 32 -22.49 47.84 -19.54
N LEU A 33 -22.74 47.28 -18.36
CA LEU A 33 -23.78 47.75 -17.45
C LEU A 33 -23.25 48.90 -16.57
N ASN A 34 -24.09 49.90 -16.30
CA ASN A 34 -23.78 50.98 -15.37
C ASN A 34 -23.94 50.51 -13.90
N ASN A 35 -23.49 51.34 -12.95
CA ASN A 35 -23.62 51.05 -11.52
C ASN A 35 -25.08 51.02 -11.00
N GLN A 36 -26.07 51.30 -11.87
CA GLN A 36 -27.50 51.27 -11.56
C GLN A 36 -28.22 50.02 -12.11
N GLY A 37 -27.56 49.17 -12.91
CA GLY A 37 -28.19 48.07 -13.62
C GLY A 37 -28.42 46.79 -12.80
N GLU A 38 -29.54 46.10 -13.08
CA GLU A 38 -29.75 44.72 -12.66
C GLU A 38 -28.87 43.78 -13.49
N LEU A 39 -28.07 42.95 -12.82
CA LEU A 39 -27.40 41.82 -13.49
C LEU A 39 -28.38 40.65 -13.47
N SER A 40 -29.21 40.56 -14.51
CA SER A 40 -30.14 39.45 -14.71
C SER A 40 -29.48 38.30 -15.48
N GLU A 41 -30.15 37.14 -15.48
CA GLU A 41 -29.79 35.98 -16.30
C GLU A 41 -29.74 36.35 -17.79
N GLU A 42 -30.70 37.16 -18.28
CA GLU A 42 -30.75 37.56 -19.70
C GLU A 42 -29.52 38.37 -20.13
N HIS A 43 -29.00 39.23 -19.24
CA HIS A 43 -27.78 39.99 -19.51
C HIS A 43 -26.57 39.07 -19.59
N LEU A 44 -26.48 38.07 -18.71
CA LEU A 44 -25.40 37.08 -18.71
C LEU A 44 -25.45 36.22 -19.97
N ASP A 45 -26.63 35.74 -20.35
CA ASP A 45 -26.84 34.97 -21.56
C ASP A 45 -26.45 35.75 -22.81
N ALA A 46 -26.87 37.02 -22.91
CA ALA A 46 -26.49 37.89 -24.01
C ALA A 46 -24.97 38.11 -24.09
N ALA A 47 -24.29 38.25 -22.93
CA ALA A 47 -22.84 38.39 -22.88
C ALA A 47 -22.10 37.10 -23.29
N LEU A 48 -22.65 35.93 -22.96
CA LEU A 48 -22.10 34.63 -23.35
C LEU A 48 -22.26 34.33 -24.85
N GLN A 49 -23.23 34.94 -25.54
CA GLN A 49 -23.34 34.86 -27.01
C GLN A 49 -22.19 35.61 -27.73
N ASN A 50 -21.54 36.57 -27.06
CA ASN A 50 -20.37 37.25 -27.61
C ASN A 50 -19.09 36.45 -27.29
N ARG A 51 -18.45 35.88 -28.31
CA ARG A 51 -17.25 35.02 -28.16
C ARG A 51 -16.09 35.66 -27.37
N ALA A 52 -15.89 36.97 -27.48
CA ALA A 52 -14.82 37.67 -26.76
C ALA A 52 -15.18 37.86 -25.28
N LEU A 53 -16.42 38.23 -24.98
CA LEU A 53 -16.91 38.34 -23.60
C LEU A 53 -17.02 36.97 -22.93
N ALA A 54 -17.54 35.96 -23.63
CA ALA A 54 -17.59 34.59 -23.15
C ALA A 54 -16.21 34.05 -22.77
N LYS A 55 -15.16 34.35 -23.55
CA LYS A 55 -13.78 33.98 -23.20
C LYS A 55 -13.28 34.70 -21.95
N ARG A 56 -13.63 35.98 -21.76
CA ARG A 56 -13.25 36.74 -20.54
C ARG A 56 -14.02 36.27 -19.31
N LEU A 57 -15.32 36.01 -19.45
CA LEU A 57 -16.18 35.49 -18.39
C LEU A 57 -15.78 34.06 -18.01
N GLY A 58 -15.49 33.19 -18.97
CA GLY A 58 -15.01 31.83 -18.74
C GLY A 58 -13.61 31.76 -18.12
N GLY A 59 -12.87 32.87 -18.11
CA GLY A 59 -11.58 33.01 -17.42
C GLY A 59 -11.68 33.63 -16.03
N LEU A 60 -12.88 33.98 -15.54
CA LEU A 60 -13.07 34.50 -14.20
C LEU A 60 -12.84 33.40 -13.16
N ILE A 61 -11.92 33.65 -12.24
CA ILE A 61 -11.65 32.77 -11.10
C ILE A 61 -12.12 33.49 -9.84
N ALA A 62 -13.17 32.96 -9.21
CA ALA A 62 -13.62 33.43 -7.91
C ALA A 62 -12.97 32.59 -6.81
N TYR A 63 -12.06 33.19 -6.04
CA TYR A 63 -11.48 32.56 -4.86
C TYR A 63 -12.54 32.49 -3.75
N HIS A 64 -13.21 31.35 -3.62
CA HIS A 64 -14.06 31.05 -2.48
C HIS A 64 -13.46 29.88 -1.69
N THR A 65 -13.52 29.94 -0.37
CA THR A 65 -13.14 28.78 0.46
C THR A 65 -14.23 27.73 0.36
N SER A 66 -13.86 26.47 0.09
CA SER A 66 -14.83 25.38 -0.07
C SER A 66 -15.66 25.15 1.19
N GLU A 67 -16.84 24.55 1.04
CA GLU A 67 -17.69 24.13 2.17
C GLU A 67 -17.07 22.97 2.97
N TRP A 68 -16.06 22.32 2.42
CA TRP A 68 -15.30 21.27 3.10
C TRP A 68 -14.48 21.82 4.28
N HIS A 69 -14.23 23.14 4.31
CA HIS A 69 -13.57 23.83 5.40
C HIS A 69 -14.43 24.97 5.96
N VAL A 70 -15.08 24.68 7.08
CA VAL A 70 -15.88 25.62 7.86
C VAL A 70 -15.51 25.45 9.34
N PRO A 71 -14.52 26.21 9.85
CA PRO A 71 -14.12 26.15 11.26
C PRO A 71 -15.29 26.44 12.19
N SER A 72 -16.10 27.45 11.84
CA SER A 72 -17.38 27.71 12.47
C SER A 72 -18.37 28.32 11.48
N TRP A 73 -19.65 28.00 11.67
CA TRP A 73 -20.74 28.61 10.91
C TRP A 73 -20.77 30.13 11.10
N ALA A 74 -20.64 30.59 12.35
CA ALA A 74 -20.70 32.02 12.68
C ALA A 74 -19.58 32.80 11.99
N GLY A 75 -18.35 32.28 11.98
CA GLY A 75 -17.20 32.95 11.38
C GLY A 75 -17.26 33.09 9.85
N LYS A 76 -17.96 32.18 9.15
CA LYS A 76 -18.02 32.18 7.69
C LYS A 76 -19.37 32.65 7.12
N TYR A 77 -20.47 32.26 7.76
CA TYR A 77 -21.84 32.44 7.29
C TYR A 77 -22.76 33.13 8.31
N GLY A 78 -22.20 33.75 9.36
CA GLY A 78 -22.98 34.42 10.41
C GLY A 78 -23.96 35.46 9.85
N VAL A 79 -23.52 36.24 8.86
CA VAL A 79 -24.36 37.28 8.25
C VAL A 79 -25.56 36.72 7.47
N ILE A 80 -25.47 35.49 6.94
CA ILE A 80 -26.60 34.81 6.30
C ILE A 80 -27.68 34.50 7.34
N SER A 81 -27.27 34.11 8.55
CA SER A 81 -28.20 33.90 9.66
C SER A 81 -28.87 35.21 10.10
N GLU A 82 -28.14 36.32 10.13
CA GLU A 82 -28.71 37.65 10.43
C GLU A 82 -29.73 38.10 9.37
N ILE A 83 -29.44 37.88 8.09
CA ILE A 83 -30.36 38.17 6.98
C ILE A 83 -31.63 37.31 7.12
N ALA A 84 -31.48 36.03 7.41
CA ALA A 84 -32.61 35.11 7.56
C ALA A 84 -33.56 35.52 8.68
N VAL A 85 -33.05 35.97 9.83
CA VAL A 85 -33.87 36.49 10.93
C VAL A 85 -34.74 37.66 10.48
N LYS A 86 -34.20 38.55 9.65
CA LYS A 86 -34.92 39.73 9.14
C LYS A 86 -35.93 39.40 8.02
N LEU A 87 -35.71 38.32 7.27
CA LEU A 87 -36.62 37.84 6.21
C LEU A 87 -37.74 36.93 6.75
N GLY A 88 -37.59 36.42 7.96
CA GLY A 88 -38.62 35.66 8.68
C GLY A 88 -38.44 34.15 8.61
N LYS A 89 -39.45 33.42 9.11
CA LYS A 89 -39.37 31.99 9.42
C LYS A 89 -38.89 31.11 8.27
N TRP A 90 -39.40 31.32 7.06
CA TRP A 90 -39.03 30.52 5.89
C TRP A 90 -37.53 30.58 5.59
N ALA A 91 -36.91 31.77 5.70
CA ALA A 91 -35.49 31.96 5.44
C ALA A 91 -34.65 31.35 6.55
N MET A 92 -35.12 31.44 7.80
CA MET A 92 -34.46 30.80 8.94
C MET A 92 -34.44 29.28 8.81
N ASP A 93 -35.56 28.68 8.36
CA ASP A 93 -35.66 27.23 8.16
C ASP A 93 -34.71 26.76 7.04
N ASN A 94 -34.64 27.49 5.93
CA ASN A 94 -33.69 27.21 4.84
C ASN A 94 -32.22 27.30 5.31
N VAL A 95 -31.86 28.39 6.00
CA VAL A 95 -30.49 28.57 6.52
C VAL A 95 -30.13 27.50 7.54
N LYS A 96 -31.09 27.04 8.35
CA LYS A 96 -30.89 25.94 9.30
C LYS A 96 -30.65 24.61 8.57
N ALA A 97 -31.41 24.32 7.52
CA ALA A 97 -31.21 23.12 6.70
C ALA A 97 -29.82 23.13 6.04
N GLU A 98 -29.43 24.26 5.46
CA GLU A 98 -28.12 24.42 4.81
C GLU A 98 -26.97 24.32 5.80
N LYS A 99 -27.11 24.94 6.98
CA LYS A 99 -26.15 24.78 8.08
C LYS A 99 -25.95 23.33 8.45
N ASN A 100 -27.02 22.54 8.54
CA ASN A 100 -26.89 21.12 8.85
C ASN A 100 -26.19 20.33 7.73
N CYS A 101 -26.39 20.71 6.47
CA CYS A 101 -25.72 20.11 5.31
C CYS A 101 -24.21 20.40 5.36
N VAL A 102 -23.83 21.67 5.36
CA VAL A 102 -22.43 22.13 5.36
C VAL A 102 -21.65 21.59 6.56
N MET A 103 -22.27 21.57 7.74
CA MET A 103 -21.60 21.08 8.96
C MET A 103 -21.37 19.56 8.95
N LYS A 104 -22.07 18.80 8.09
CA LYS A 104 -21.80 17.37 7.83
C LYS A 104 -20.78 17.16 6.71
N LEU A 105 -20.70 18.09 5.76
CA LEU A 105 -19.78 18.01 4.61
C LEU A 105 -18.37 18.53 4.93
N ARG A 106 -18.18 19.20 6.07
CA ARG A 106 -16.85 19.63 6.50
C ARG A 106 -16.03 18.41 6.95
N TRP A 107 -14.83 18.28 6.40
CA TRP A 107 -13.87 17.24 6.75
C TRP A 107 -12.43 17.75 6.71
N TRP A 108 -12.20 18.94 6.14
CA TRP A 108 -10.86 19.43 5.85
C TRP A 108 -9.98 19.54 7.10
N GLY A 109 -10.52 20.10 8.18
CA GLY A 109 -9.79 20.28 9.43
C GLY A 109 -9.41 18.97 10.12
N GLU A 110 -10.08 17.86 9.77
CA GLU A 110 -9.81 16.54 10.35
C GLU A 110 -8.63 15.84 9.67
N VAL A 111 -8.41 16.09 8.37
CA VAL A 111 -7.42 15.33 7.58
C VAL A 111 -6.23 16.16 7.14
N ALA A 112 -6.33 17.50 7.14
CA ALA A 112 -5.37 18.33 6.42
C ALA A 112 -3.93 18.16 6.90
N ALA A 113 -3.71 18.06 8.21
CA ALA A 113 -2.38 17.84 8.79
C ALA A 113 -1.81 16.48 8.38
N ASP A 114 -2.63 15.42 8.44
CA ASP A 114 -2.22 14.05 8.20
C ASP A 114 -1.85 13.79 6.73
N VAL A 115 -2.48 14.50 5.80
CA VAL A 115 -2.26 14.35 4.36
C VAL A 115 -1.48 15.51 3.71
N GLY A 116 -0.91 16.42 4.53
CA GLY A 116 -0.09 17.54 4.05
C GLY A 116 -0.86 18.59 3.23
N LEU A 117 -2.18 18.73 3.44
CA LEU A 117 -2.99 19.79 2.84
C LEU A 117 -2.85 21.10 3.64
N PRO A 118 -3.05 22.27 2.99
CA PRO A 118 -2.96 23.56 3.69
C PRO A 118 -4.07 23.72 4.72
N GLU A 119 -3.73 24.25 5.89
CA GLU A 119 -4.63 24.46 7.04
C GLU A 119 -5.92 25.21 6.67
N GLY A 120 -5.82 26.26 5.85
CA GLY A 120 -6.96 27.13 5.51
C GLY A 120 -7.86 26.66 4.37
N ALA A 121 -7.65 25.46 3.82
CA ALA A 121 -8.33 24.97 2.61
C ALA A 121 -8.27 25.92 1.41
N LYS A 122 -7.13 26.60 1.26
CA LYS A 122 -6.83 27.48 0.11
C LYS A 122 -6.40 26.63 -1.09
N VAL A 123 -7.22 25.65 -1.45
CA VAL A 123 -7.02 24.80 -2.63
C VAL A 123 -8.12 25.12 -3.63
N TYR A 124 -7.72 25.72 -4.74
CA TYR A 124 -8.65 26.30 -5.72
C TYR A 124 -8.80 25.44 -6.99
N HIS A 125 -7.94 24.44 -7.14
CA HIS A 125 -7.97 23.50 -8.25
C HIS A 125 -7.68 22.08 -7.74
N PHE A 126 -8.58 21.15 -8.06
CA PHE A 126 -8.30 19.72 -8.01
C PHE A 126 -8.39 19.19 -9.43
N HIS A 127 -7.54 18.23 -9.78
CA HIS A 127 -7.75 17.43 -10.99
C HIS A 127 -8.87 16.42 -10.67
N PRO A 128 -10.11 16.57 -11.17
CA PRO A 128 -11.25 15.79 -10.67
C PRO A 128 -11.07 14.29 -10.92
N VAL A 129 -10.55 13.92 -12.10
CA VAL A 129 -10.18 12.54 -12.43
C VAL A 129 -9.04 12.04 -11.55
N GLY A 130 -8.13 12.92 -11.15
CA GLY A 130 -6.99 12.55 -10.28
C GLY A 130 -7.43 12.32 -8.84
N LEU A 131 -8.36 13.13 -8.35
CA LEU A 131 -8.96 12.98 -7.03
C LEU A 131 -9.86 11.74 -6.97
N VAL A 132 -10.76 11.56 -7.94
CA VAL A 132 -11.60 10.36 -8.03
C VAL A 132 -10.74 9.11 -8.21
N GLY A 133 -9.70 9.16 -9.03
CA GLY A 133 -8.73 8.06 -9.15
C GLY A 133 -8.13 7.69 -7.79
N ARG A 134 -7.59 8.67 -7.05
CA ARG A 134 -7.01 8.43 -5.71
C ARG A 134 -8.01 8.01 -4.64
N LEU A 135 -9.29 8.36 -4.76
CA LEU A 135 -10.35 7.95 -3.82
C LEU A 135 -10.97 6.60 -4.20
N ALA A 136 -11.02 6.25 -5.49
CA ALA A 136 -11.65 5.04 -6.02
C ALA A 136 -10.69 3.85 -6.08
N THR A 137 -9.39 4.11 -6.25
CA THR A 137 -8.38 3.11 -5.90
C THR A 137 -7.91 3.42 -4.48
N PRO A 138 -8.30 2.62 -3.46
CA PRO A 138 -7.38 2.42 -2.34
C PRO A 138 -6.04 1.94 -2.91
N ASP A 139 -4.98 1.80 -2.12
CA ASP A 139 -3.70 1.21 -2.55
C ASP A 139 -3.86 -0.24 -3.03
N ALA A 140 -4.57 -0.44 -4.14
CA ALA A 140 -4.97 -1.68 -4.74
C ALA A 140 -3.68 -2.26 -5.29
N MET A 141 -3.17 -3.25 -4.59
CA MET A 141 -1.92 -3.92 -4.91
C MET A 141 -2.11 -5.42 -4.70
N VAL A 142 -1.24 -6.19 -5.33
CA VAL A 142 -1.16 -7.63 -5.06
C VAL A 142 -0.90 -7.80 -3.56
N THR A 143 -1.76 -8.57 -2.88
CA THR A 143 -1.63 -8.81 -1.44
C THR A 143 -1.60 -10.30 -1.17
N TYR A 144 -0.60 -10.76 -0.45
CA TYR A 144 -0.47 -12.13 0.01
C TYR A 144 -0.95 -12.25 1.45
N ARG A 145 -1.98 -13.06 1.70
CA ARG A 145 -2.44 -13.44 3.03
C ARG A 145 -1.94 -14.85 3.35
N ILE A 146 -1.16 -14.98 4.41
CA ILE A 146 -0.44 -16.21 4.77
C ILE A 146 -1.05 -16.77 6.05
N TYR A 147 -1.73 -17.91 5.98
CA TYR A 147 -2.47 -18.46 7.10
C TYR A 147 -1.65 -19.52 7.84
N GLN A 148 -1.27 -19.23 9.09
CA GLN A 148 -0.52 -20.15 9.94
C GLN A 148 -1.24 -21.47 10.13
N SER A 149 -2.56 -21.47 10.37
CA SER A 149 -3.28 -22.70 10.74
C SER A 149 -3.24 -23.79 9.67
N THR A 150 -3.32 -23.41 8.40
CA THR A 150 -3.46 -24.33 7.27
C THR A 150 -2.24 -24.38 6.35
N GLY A 151 -1.36 -23.39 6.41
CA GLY A 151 -0.31 -23.19 5.40
C GLY A 151 -0.85 -22.68 4.05
N LEU A 152 -2.12 -22.26 3.99
CA LEU A 152 -2.71 -21.61 2.83
C LEU A 152 -2.06 -20.24 2.60
N ILE A 153 -1.77 -19.94 1.34
CA ILE A 153 -1.37 -18.62 0.88
C ILE A 153 -2.45 -18.15 -0.10
N GLU A 154 -3.15 -17.07 0.23
CA GLU A 154 -4.06 -16.41 -0.70
C GLU A 154 -3.35 -15.24 -1.39
N ARG A 155 -3.36 -15.25 -2.72
CA ARG A 155 -2.89 -14.13 -3.55
C ARG A 155 -4.09 -13.36 -4.03
N LEU A 156 -4.30 -12.19 -3.43
CA LEU A 156 -5.35 -11.26 -3.79
C LEU A 156 -4.86 -10.34 -4.92
N VAL A 157 -5.55 -10.36 -6.06
CA VAL A 157 -5.21 -9.56 -7.24
C VAL A 157 -6.35 -8.59 -7.53
N PRO A 158 -6.14 -7.28 -7.36
CA PRO A 158 -7.16 -6.30 -7.66
C PRO A 158 -7.55 -6.28 -9.16
N VAL A 159 -8.84 -6.18 -9.45
CA VAL A 159 -9.37 -6.01 -10.81
C VAL A 159 -8.86 -4.70 -11.39
N GLY A 160 -8.35 -4.77 -12.62
CA GLY A 160 -7.85 -3.59 -13.34
C GLY A 160 -6.52 -3.03 -12.83
N LEU A 161 -5.80 -3.78 -11.97
CA LEU A 161 -4.45 -3.38 -11.55
C LEU A 161 -3.51 -3.29 -12.77
N GLU A 162 -2.89 -2.12 -12.94
CA GLU A 162 -1.92 -1.89 -14.02
C GLU A 162 -0.76 -2.89 -13.96
N ALA A 163 -0.32 -3.36 -15.13
CA ALA A 163 0.74 -4.37 -15.23
C ALA A 163 2.04 -3.96 -14.51
N GLU A 164 2.38 -2.67 -14.53
CA GLU A 164 3.57 -2.15 -13.84
C GLU A 164 3.47 -2.18 -12.31
N ARG A 165 2.25 -2.23 -11.77
CA ARG A 165 1.99 -2.32 -10.33
C ARG A 165 1.90 -3.77 -9.83
N MET A 166 1.79 -4.75 -10.74
CA MET A 166 1.77 -6.18 -10.41
C MET A 166 3.09 -6.68 -9.80
N LYS A 167 4.19 -5.94 -10.00
CA LYS A 167 5.52 -6.30 -9.50
C LYS A 167 5.67 -6.11 -7.98
N ASP A 168 4.94 -5.16 -7.41
CA ASP A 168 4.98 -4.86 -5.98
C ASP A 168 3.91 -5.67 -5.26
N ALA A 169 4.20 -6.10 -4.03
CA ALA A 169 3.24 -6.89 -3.26
C ALA A 169 3.32 -6.61 -1.76
N ARG A 170 2.15 -6.62 -1.10
CA ARG A 170 2.01 -6.57 0.36
C ARG A 170 1.89 -7.96 0.93
N TYR A 171 2.43 -8.16 2.13
CA TYR A 171 2.44 -9.46 2.81
C TYR A 171 1.84 -9.34 4.20
N ILE A 172 0.80 -10.13 4.47
CA ILE A 172 0.12 -10.16 5.76
C ILE A 172 0.13 -11.60 6.25
N TYR A 173 0.80 -11.84 7.37
CA TYR A 173 0.75 -13.11 8.06
C TYR A 173 -0.40 -13.12 9.06
N ILE A 174 -1.12 -14.24 9.11
CA ILE A 174 -2.31 -14.43 9.94
C ILE A 174 -2.03 -15.62 10.84
N SER A 175 -1.80 -15.35 12.11
CA SER A 175 -1.54 -16.38 13.12
C SER A 175 -2.77 -17.26 13.39
N SER A 176 -2.58 -18.36 14.10
CA SER A 176 -3.65 -19.30 14.42
C SER A 176 -4.79 -18.71 15.25
N ASP A 177 -4.51 -17.66 16.04
CA ASP A 177 -5.48 -16.87 16.80
C ASP A 177 -6.06 -15.69 15.99
N SER A 178 -5.81 -15.65 14.68
CA SER A 178 -6.28 -14.63 13.73
C SER A 178 -5.71 -13.22 13.92
N LYS A 179 -4.60 -13.07 14.65
CA LYS A 179 -3.85 -11.80 14.69
C LYS A 179 -3.13 -11.59 13.36
N GLU A 180 -3.23 -10.38 12.84
CA GLU A 180 -2.54 -9.98 11.61
C GLU A 180 -1.17 -9.35 11.91
N HIS A 181 -0.17 -9.76 11.14
CA HIS A 181 1.19 -9.24 11.16
C HIS A 181 1.52 -8.74 9.75
N ASP A 182 1.47 -7.43 9.56
CA ASP A 182 1.64 -6.79 8.27
C ASP A 182 3.11 -6.46 8.00
N PHE A 183 3.71 -7.19 7.07
CA PHE A 183 5.09 -6.99 6.64
C PHE A 183 5.24 -5.82 5.65
N GLY A 184 4.15 -5.13 5.32
CA GLY A 184 4.15 -4.01 4.40
C GLY A 184 4.44 -4.45 2.97
N VAL A 185 4.87 -3.49 2.16
CA VAL A 185 5.05 -3.65 0.72
C VAL A 185 6.51 -3.95 0.39
N PHE A 186 6.74 -4.98 -0.41
CA PHE A 186 8.02 -5.27 -1.03
C PHE A 186 7.97 -4.83 -2.48
N ILE A 187 9.03 -4.16 -2.91
CA ILE A 187 9.17 -3.65 -4.28
C ILE A 187 9.83 -4.71 -5.13
N GLY A 188 9.16 -5.09 -6.22
CA GLY A 188 9.61 -6.18 -7.08
C GLY A 188 10.26 -5.72 -8.35
N GLN A 189 11.18 -6.54 -8.85
CA GLN A 189 11.78 -6.39 -10.16
C GLN A 189 11.24 -7.46 -11.11
N LYS A 190 10.88 -7.04 -12.32
CA LYS A 190 10.52 -7.94 -13.41
C LYS A 190 11.78 -8.61 -13.98
N ALA A 191 11.76 -9.92 -14.07
CA ALA A 191 12.79 -10.75 -14.69
C ALA A 191 12.15 -11.77 -15.64
N VAL A 192 12.94 -12.33 -16.55
CA VAL A 192 12.48 -13.45 -17.39
C VAL A 192 12.40 -14.71 -16.52
N ARG A 193 11.34 -15.50 -16.68
CA ARG A 193 11.20 -16.78 -16.01
C ARG A 193 12.09 -17.81 -16.71
N TRP A 194 13.02 -18.40 -15.97
CA TRP A 194 13.92 -19.43 -16.48
C TRP A 194 13.24 -20.79 -16.46
N ILE A 195 13.44 -21.59 -17.52
CA ILE A 195 12.96 -22.98 -17.59
C ILE A 195 13.95 -23.89 -16.88
N LYS A 196 15.24 -23.64 -17.09
CA LYS A 196 16.37 -24.28 -16.40
C LYS A 196 17.62 -23.41 -16.54
N LYS A 197 18.70 -23.74 -15.83
CA LYS A 197 19.98 -23.03 -15.94
C LYS A 197 20.42 -22.91 -17.40
N GLY A 198 20.67 -21.68 -17.85
CA GLY A 198 21.11 -21.39 -19.22
C GLY A 198 20.00 -21.37 -20.27
N ILE A 199 18.73 -21.64 -19.90
CA ILE A 199 17.58 -21.56 -20.81
C ILE A 199 16.49 -20.67 -20.21
N ALA A 200 16.39 -19.46 -20.76
CA ALA A 200 15.31 -18.53 -20.46
C ALA A 200 14.00 -18.96 -21.14
N GLY A 201 12.87 -18.73 -20.48
CA GLY A 201 11.54 -18.90 -21.05
C GLY A 201 11.04 -17.62 -21.72
N THR A 202 9.74 -17.59 -22.04
CA THR A 202 9.04 -16.44 -22.63
C THR A 202 8.24 -15.64 -21.61
N ASP A 203 7.94 -16.25 -20.47
CA ASP A 203 7.16 -15.62 -19.39
C ASP A 203 8.05 -14.76 -18.49
N PHE A 204 7.41 -13.96 -17.64
CA PHE A 204 8.07 -13.12 -16.66
C PHE A 204 7.75 -13.56 -15.25
N ILE A 205 8.61 -13.15 -14.33
CA ILE A 205 8.44 -13.32 -12.89
C ILE A 205 8.86 -12.04 -12.17
N TYR A 206 8.24 -11.79 -11.02
CA TYR A 206 8.62 -10.69 -10.14
C TYR A 206 9.44 -11.23 -8.98
N LEU A 207 10.65 -10.70 -8.83
CA LEU A 207 11.63 -11.08 -7.82
C LEU A 207 11.78 -9.95 -6.80
N MET A 208 11.79 -10.33 -5.53
CA MET A 208 11.89 -9.45 -4.38
C MET A 208 13.26 -9.64 -3.73
N ASP A 209 13.95 -8.55 -3.44
CA ASP A 209 15.11 -8.56 -2.55
C ASP A 209 14.63 -8.81 -1.11
N VAL A 210 15.08 -9.91 -0.52
CA VAL A 210 14.64 -10.33 0.81
C VAL A 210 15.56 -9.86 1.94
N ALA A 211 16.55 -9.01 1.67
CA ALA A 211 17.39 -8.42 2.72
C ALA A 211 16.59 -7.61 3.75
N GLN A 212 15.46 -7.02 3.35
CA GLN A 212 14.62 -6.17 4.22
C GLN A 212 13.66 -6.96 5.13
N LEU A 213 13.58 -8.30 5.00
CA LEU A 213 12.80 -9.13 5.91
C LEU A 213 13.18 -8.92 7.38
N GLY A 214 14.39 -8.43 7.64
CA GLY A 214 14.89 -8.14 8.97
C GLY A 214 14.51 -6.78 9.58
N THR A 215 13.92 -5.84 8.84
CA THR A 215 13.75 -4.44 9.33
C THR A 215 12.31 -4.08 9.68
N ASN A 216 11.37 -5.03 9.65
CA ASN A 216 9.94 -4.78 9.83
C ASN A 216 9.49 -4.98 11.30
N SER A 217 8.55 -4.17 11.79
CA SER A 217 8.01 -4.23 13.16
C SER A 217 7.05 -5.40 13.43
N ALA A 218 6.44 -5.99 12.40
CA ALA A 218 5.58 -7.17 12.49
C ALA A 218 6.37 -8.48 12.64
N ARG A 219 7.68 -8.42 12.46
CA ARG A 219 8.62 -9.54 12.51
C ARG A 219 8.77 -10.06 13.94
N GLU A 220 8.60 -11.37 14.10
CA GLU A 220 8.80 -12.10 15.37
C GLU A 220 9.84 -13.24 15.21
N PHE A 221 10.78 -13.09 14.28
CA PHE A 221 11.82 -14.09 13.98
C PHE A 221 13.16 -13.45 13.61
N GLY A 222 14.20 -14.26 13.45
CA GLY A 222 15.55 -14.03 12.93
C GLY A 222 15.74 -14.39 11.48
N PHE A 223 16.24 -13.50 10.62
CA PHE A 223 16.64 -13.94 9.27
C PHE A 223 17.77 -13.10 8.68
N ARG A 224 18.78 -13.76 8.09
CA ARG A 224 19.86 -13.10 7.34
C ARG A 224 20.48 -13.98 6.24
N PHE A 225 21.10 -13.31 5.28
CA PHE A 225 21.95 -13.95 4.27
C PHE A 225 23.43 -13.91 4.64
N PHE A 226 24.20 -14.87 4.13
CA PHE A 226 25.66 -14.89 4.25
C PHE A 226 26.36 -15.06 2.93
N GLY A 227 27.32 -14.17 2.65
CA GLY A 227 28.31 -14.33 1.59
C GLY A 227 27.70 -14.54 0.21
N THR A 228 26.55 -13.93 -0.07
CA THR A 228 25.78 -14.20 -1.28
C THR A 228 24.99 -12.98 -1.72
N ASP A 229 24.99 -12.71 -3.02
CA ASP A 229 24.10 -11.74 -3.67
C ASP A 229 22.80 -12.40 -4.16
N ARG A 230 22.69 -13.73 -4.00
CA ARG A 230 21.52 -14.52 -4.41
C ARG A 230 20.39 -14.40 -3.41
N ARG A 231 19.96 -13.18 -3.12
CA ARG A 231 18.97 -12.83 -2.10
C ARG A 231 17.59 -12.54 -2.69
N PHE A 232 17.27 -13.14 -3.83
CA PHE A 232 16.03 -12.87 -4.55
C PHE A 232 15.12 -14.10 -4.57
N LEU A 233 13.91 -13.90 -4.05
CA LEU A 233 12.79 -14.84 -4.09
C LEU A 233 11.69 -14.27 -4.97
N ASN A 234 10.90 -15.12 -5.63
CA ASN A 234 9.68 -14.62 -6.25
C ASN A 234 8.61 -14.26 -5.22
N GLN A 235 7.58 -13.52 -5.66
CA GLN A 235 6.53 -13.02 -4.78
C GLN A 235 5.89 -14.11 -3.91
N THR A 236 5.57 -15.28 -4.48
CA THR A 236 4.92 -16.39 -3.76
C THR A 236 5.91 -17.12 -2.84
N ALA A 237 7.16 -17.30 -3.27
CA ALA A 237 8.20 -17.91 -2.45
C ALA A 237 8.54 -17.05 -1.23
N LEU A 238 8.53 -15.72 -1.35
CA LEU A 238 8.64 -14.80 -0.22
C LEU A 238 7.48 -14.98 0.77
N ALA A 239 6.23 -15.09 0.30
CA ALA A 239 5.09 -15.37 1.18
C ALA A 239 5.27 -16.67 1.96
N ALA A 240 5.72 -17.73 1.28
CA ALA A 240 6.00 -19.02 1.92
C ALA A 240 7.14 -18.94 2.94
N LEU A 241 8.19 -18.16 2.65
CA LEU A 241 9.31 -17.95 3.57
C LEU A 241 8.86 -17.21 4.84
N ILE A 242 8.08 -16.14 4.69
CA ILE A 242 7.48 -15.40 5.82
C ILE A 242 6.66 -16.36 6.69
N GLY A 243 5.80 -17.17 6.07
CA GLY A 243 5.00 -18.16 6.79
C GLY A 243 5.85 -19.15 7.60
N ALA A 244 6.88 -19.72 6.97
CA ALA A 244 7.77 -20.68 7.63
C ALA A 244 8.56 -20.05 8.79
N LEU A 245 9.07 -18.83 8.60
CA LEU A 245 9.85 -18.10 9.63
C LEU A 245 8.97 -17.66 10.81
N MET A 246 7.78 -17.13 10.54
CA MET A 246 6.81 -16.77 11.58
C MET A 246 6.29 -17.99 12.34
N GLU A 247 6.15 -19.15 11.68
CA GLU A 247 5.70 -20.37 12.34
C GLU A 247 6.68 -20.86 13.41
N VAL A 248 7.98 -20.73 13.15
CA VAL A 248 9.00 -21.17 14.11
C VAL A 248 9.48 -20.07 15.06
N GLY A 249 9.42 -18.80 14.65
CA GLY A 249 9.80 -17.67 15.50
C GLY A 249 11.28 -17.64 15.93
N TYR A 250 12.15 -18.38 15.23
CA TYR A 250 13.56 -18.53 15.62
C TYR A 250 14.40 -17.31 15.26
N GLU A 251 15.21 -16.83 16.20
CA GLU A 251 16.04 -15.61 16.06
C GLU A 251 17.31 -15.78 15.21
N ASP A 252 17.65 -16.98 14.77
CA ASP A 252 18.94 -17.34 14.18
C ASP A 252 18.85 -18.10 12.84
N VAL A 253 17.76 -17.93 12.06
CA VAL A 253 17.67 -18.57 10.74
C VAL A 253 18.56 -17.86 9.72
N ALA A 254 19.28 -18.63 8.90
CA ALA A 254 20.22 -18.10 7.93
C ALA A 254 20.20 -18.81 6.58
N SER A 255 20.33 -18.03 5.50
CA SER A 255 20.37 -18.53 4.12
C SER A 255 21.71 -18.24 3.43
N THR A 256 22.15 -19.15 2.56
CA THR A 256 23.32 -18.98 1.68
C THR A 256 22.92 -18.67 0.23
N GLY A 257 21.62 -18.54 -0.03
CA GLY A 257 21.11 -17.97 -1.27
C GLY A 257 19.95 -18.75 -1.89
N PHE A 258 19.17 -18.01 -2.67
CA PHE A 258 18.18 -18.48 -3.63
C PHE A 258 18.69 -18.09 -5.04
N SER A 259 18.01 -17.18 -5.72
CA SER A 259 18.39 -16.71 -7.06
C SER A 259 19.05 -15.33 -7.05
N ASN A 260 19.72 -15.02 -8.15
CA ASN A 260 20.13 -13.65 -8.48
C ASN A 260 18.91 -12.78 -8.84
N VAL A 261 19.15 -11.48 -8.94
CA VAL A 261 18.14 -10.47 -9.30
C VAL A 261 17.43 -10.72 -10.64
N ASP A 262 18.08 -11.41 -11.57
CA ASP A 262 17.55 -11.78 -12.89
C ASP A 262 16.92 -13.19 -12.93
N GLY A 263 16.80 -13.85 -11.77
CA GLY A 263 16.27 -15.19 -11.62
C GLY A 263 17.28 -16.30 -11.95
N THR A 264 18.53 -15.98 -12.30
CA THR A 264 19.56 -17.00 -12.54
C THR A 264 20.03 -17.66 -11.24
N PRO A 265 20.53 -18.91 -11.30
CA PRO A 265 20.95 -19.64 -10.10
C PRO A 265 22.39 -19.34 -9.66
N GLY A 266 23.13 -18.52 -10.43
CA GLY A 266 24.56 -18.30 -10.24
C GLY A 266 25.35 -19.61 -10.35
N ILE A 267 26.13 -19.92 -9.31
CA ILE A 267 26.90 -21.18 -9.22
C ILE A 267 26.00 -22.41 -9.05
N SER A 268 24.81 -22.27 -8.48
CA SER A 268 23.86 -23.38 -8.29
C SER A 268 23.35 -23.92 -9.63
N LYS A 269 22.87 -25.17 -9.62
CA LYS A 269 22.23 -25.80 -10.78
C LYS A 269 20.71 -25.58 -10.79
N SER A 270 20.08 -25.42 -9.61
CA SER A 270 18.62 -25.49 -9.46
C SER A 270 17.97 -24.23 -8.90
N HIS A 271 18.71 -23.26 -8.38
CA HIS A 271 18.18 -22.04 -7.73
C HIS A 271 17.65 -20.98 -8.72
N ILE A 272 16.83 -21.39 -9.68
CA ILE A 272 16.22 -20.47 -10.64
C ILE A 272 14.98 -19.81 -10.04
N ASN A 273 14.61 -18.62 -10.52
CA ASN A 273 13.33 -17.95 -10.26
C ASN A 273 12.99 -17.70 -8.78
N GLY A 274 13.97 -17.82 -7.88
CA GLY A 274 13.76 -17.65 -6.44
C GLY A 274 12.89 -18.72 -5.80
N GLU A 275 12.76 -19.89 -6.43
CA GLU A 275 11.88 -21.00 -5.96
C GLU A 275 12.65 -22.01 -5.09
N ASN A 276 13.95 -22.15 -5.32
CA ASN A 276 14.83 -23.06 -4.58
C ASN A 276 15.95 -22.27 -3.92
N GLY A 277 16.43 -22.73 -2.78
CA GLY A 277 17.46 -22.06 -2.02
C GLY A 277 18.14 -22.95 -0.99
N ASP A 278 19.14 -22.40 -0.33
CA ASP A 278 19.92 -23.10 0.69
C ASP A 278 19.84 -22.36 2.03
N PHE A 279 19.71 -23.12 3.12
CA PHE A 279 19.78 -22.64 4.49
C PHE A 279 20.97 -23.25 5.22
N LYS A 280 21.56 -22.49 6.15
CA LYS A 280 22.51 -23.06 7.11
C LYS A 280 21.76 -23.95 8.09
N PHE A 281 22.42 -25.01 8.56
CA PHE A 281 21.85 -25.82 9.63
C PHE A 281 21.86 -25.08 10.96
N MET A 282 20.78 -25.24 11.72
CA MET A 282 20.58 -24.65 13.03
C MET A 282 21.54 -25.23 14.07
N ARG A 283 21.93 -24.41 15.06
CA ARG A 283 22.92 -24.78 16.07
C ARG A 283 22.42 -24.48 17.47
N PHE A 284 22.90 -25.26 18.45
CA PHE A 284 22.57 -25.03 19.86
C PHE A 284 23.14 -23.73 20.42
N ASP A 285 24.28 -23.28 19.89
CA ASP A 285 24.95 -22.04 20.30
C ASP A 285 24.32 -20.78 19.69
N GLY A 286 23.33 -20.92 18.81
CA GLY A 286 22.69 -19.81 18.10
C GLY A 286 23.61 -19.10 17.09
N ASP A 287 24.80 -19.64 16.81
CA ASP A 287 25.73 -19.01 15.87
C ASP A 287 25.37 -19.34 14.41
N TRP A 288 24.35 -18.65 13.91
CA TRP A 288 24.00 -18.57 12.50
C TRP A 288 25.15 -18.19 11.54
N GLY A 289 26.26 -17.62 12.02
CA GLY A 289 27.46 -17.30 11.24
C GLY A 289 28.37 -18.48 10.94
N ALA A 290 28.41 -19.47 11.84
CA ALA A 290 29.22 -20.67 11.68
C ALA A 290 28.70 -21.59 10.56
N SER A 291 29.58 -22.47 10.07
CA SER A 291 29.20 -23.55 9.16
C SER A 291 29.05 -24.84 9.96
N THR A 292 27.97 -25.57 9.71
CA THR A 292 27.70 -26.86 10.37
C THR A 292 27.85 -27.98 9.36
N HIS A 293 28.88 -28.83 9.52
CA HIS A 293 29.22 -29.90 8.61
C HIS A 293 28.78 -31.27 9.16
N LEU A 294 27.63 -31.78 8.72
CA LEU A 294 27.00 -33.03 9.21
C LEU A 294 27.79 -34.30 8.89
N ASN A 295 28.81 -34.22 8.04
CA ASN A 295 29.77 -35.29 7.80
C ASN A 295 30.93 -35.31 8.83
N THR A 296 30.92 -34.42 9.82
CA THR A 296 31.95 -34.33 10.87
C THR A 296 31.33 -34.49 12.26
N ILE A 297 32.08 -35.04 13.22
CA ILE A 297 31.63 -35.16 14.62
C ILE A 297 31.31 -33.79 15.21
N GLY A 298 32.16 -32.78 14.97
CA GLY A 298 31.95 -31.42 15.45
C GLY A 298 30.65 -30.80 14.93
N GLY A 299 30.37 -30.94 13.63
CA GLY A 299 29.13 -30.44 13.04
C GLY A 299 27.88 -31.13 13.60
N VAL A 300 27.91 -32.46 13.75
CA VAL A 300 26.79 -33.20 14.36
C VAL A 300 26.56 -32.81 15.80
N ASN A 301 27.62 -32.57 16.58
CA ASN A 301 27.51 -32.14 17.97
C ASN A 301 26.97 -30.72 18.10
N SER A 302 27.21 -29.86 17.12
CA SER A 302 26.68 -28.49 17.12
C SER A 302 25.24 -28.37 16.61
N LEU A 303 24.75 -29.32 15.82
CA LEU A 303 23.42 -29.30 15.21
C LEU A 303 22.31 -29.33 16.27
N ASP A 304 21.44 -28.32 16.25
CA ASP A 304 20.17 -28.35 16.97
C ASP A 304 19.12 -29.09 16.12
N GLU A 305 19.08 -30.41 16.29
CA GLU A 305 18.27 -31.33 15.48
C GLU A 305 16.77 -31.04 15.63
N ASP A 306 16.31 -30.68 16.83
CA ASP A 306 14.89 -30.48 17.11
C ASP A 306 14.37 -29.20 16.45
N ARG A 307 15.08 -28.09 16.62
CA ARG A 307 14.74 -26.82 15.95
C ARG A 307 14.84 -26.96 14.43
N GLN A 308 15.89 -27.64 13.94
CA GLN A 308 16.03 -27.89 12.51
C GLN A 308 14.85 -28.69 11.95
N ASN A 309 14.40 -29.73 12.65
CA ASN A 309 13.25 -30.54 12.22
C ASN A 309 11.94 -29.74 12.22
N MET A 310 11.74 -28.86 13.21
CA MET A 310 10.58 -27.95 13.24
C MET A 310 10.61 -26.97 12.06
N PHE A 311 11.77 -26.39 11.74
CA PHE A 311 11.92 -25.50 10.60
C PHE A 311 11.69 -26.22 9.26
N ASN A 312 12.23 -27.43 9.10
CA ASN A 312 11.99 -28.25 7.91
C ASN A 312 10.50 -28.56 7.71
N LYS A 313 9.77 -28.83 8.81
CA LYS A 313 8.32 -29.06 8.78
C LYS A 313 7.57 -27.80 8.35
N ALA A 314 7.94 -26.63 8.87
CA ALA A 314 7.35 -25.35 8.47
C ALA A 314 7.62 -25.05 6.98
N LEU A 315 8.85 -25.24 6.50
CA LEU A 315 9.21 -25.13 5.08
C LEU A 315 8.36 -26.07 4.21
N PHE A 316 8.19 -27.32 4.64
CA PHE A 316 7.37 -28.29 3.93
C PHE A 316 5.91 -27.86 3.87
N LYS A 317 5.36 -27.36 4.99
CA LYS A 317 3.98 -26.87 5.09
C LYS A 317 3.72 -25.76 4.07
N PHE A 318 4.59 -24.75 4.01
CA PHE A 318 4.39 -23.56 3.17
C PHE A 318 4.79 -23.70 1.71
N GLY A 319 5.46 -24.79 1.31
CA GLY A 319 5.56 -25.13 -0.11
C GLY A 319 6.82 -25.84 -0.58
N TRP A 320 7.88 -25.92 0.23
CA TRP A 320 9.10 -26.63 -0.16
C TRP A 320 8.97 -28.12 0.07
N LYS A 321 8.40 -28.81 -0.93
CA LYS A 321 8.04 -30.23 -0.85
C LYS A 321 9.22 -31.18 -1.00
N VAL A 322 10.36 -30.69 -1.50
CA VAL A 322 11.62 -31.43 -1.55
C VAL A 322 12.66 -30.67 -0.75
N GLN A 323 13.34 -31.39 0.15
CA GLN A 323 14.46 -30.87 0.90
C GLN A 323 15.60 -31.90 0.87
N PHE A 324 16.84 -31.45 0.72
CA PHE A 324 18.01 -32.32 0.74
C PHE A 324 18.95 -31.94 1.88
N ALA A 325 19.48 -32.97 2.53
CA ALA A 325 20.48 -32.84 3.58
C ALA A 325 21.41 -34.07 3.56
N TRP A 326 22.38 -34.06 4.45
CA TRP A 326 23.30 -35.19 4.64
C TRP A 326 22.81 -36.14 5.73
N ARG A 327 22.98 -37.45 5.52
CA ARG A 327 22.73 -38.48 6.53
C ARG A 327 23.91 -38.52 7.50
N TYR A 328 23.66 -38.45 8.80
CA TYR A 328 24.72 -38.32 9.81
C TYR A 328 24.58 -39.35 10.94
N SER A 329 25.66 -39.56 11.69
CA SER A 329 25.68 -40.48 12.85
C SER A 329 25.76 -39.70 14.15
N LYS A 330 24.82 -39.91 15.07
CA LYS A 330 24.82 -39.30 16.41
C LYS A 330 24.65 -40.41 17.45
N GLY A 331 25.63 -40.58 18.33
CA GLY A 331 25.64 -41.66 19.32
C GLY A 331 25.65 -43.07 18.70
N GLY A 332 26.26 -43.24 17.53
CA GLY A 332 26.30 -44.51 16.80
C GLY A 332 25.04 -44.81 15.98
N VAL A 333 24.02 -43.96 16.04
CA VAL A 333 22.77 -44.14 15.30
C VAL A 333 22.77 -43.25 14.05
N GLN A 334 22.47 -43.86 12.90
CA GLN A 334 22.29 -43.14 11.64
C GLN A 334 20.96 -42.38 11.64
N LYS A 335 21.02 -41.10 11.30
CA LYS A 335 19.89 -40.17 11.31
C LYS A 335 19.80 -39.38 10.00
N LEU A 336 18.61 -38.89 9.72
CA LEU A 336 18.30 -37.96 8.63
C LEU A 336 17.28 -36.95 9.16
N LEU A 337 17.45 -35.68 8.76
CA LEU A 337 16.53 -34.61 9.18
C LEU A 337 15.13 -34.85 8.59
N SER A 338 14.11 -34.46 9.35
CA SER A 338 12.70 -34.57 8.96
C SER A 338 12.44 -33.86 7.62
N HIS A 339 11.58 -34.44 6.79
CA HIS A 339 11.24 -33.96 5.45
C HIS A 339 12.41 -33.86 4.45
N THR A 340 13.58 -34.43 4.77
CA THR A 340 14.73 -34.43 3.86
C THR A 340 14.98 -35.79 3.23
N ALA A 341 15.56 -35.78 2.03
CA ALA A 341 16.24 -36.92 1.43
C ALA A 341 17.76 -36.72 1.53
N HIS A 342 18.50 -37.82 1.57
CA HIS A 342 19.96 -37.75 1.53
C HIS A 342 20.43 -37.34 0.13
N LEU A 343 21.35 -36.38 0.07
CA LEU A 343 22.07 -36.04 -1.16
C LEU A 343 23.55 -35.81 -0.86
N GLU A 344 24.40 -36.30 -1.75
CA GLU A 344 25.85 -36.09 -1.68
C GLU A 344 26.18 -34.59 -1.76
N ASP A 345 27.28 -34.16 -1.14
CA ASP A 345 27.71 -32.76 -1.02
C ASP A 345 26.77 -31.80 -0.25
N HIS A 346 25.64 -32.28 0.27
CA HIS A 346 24.71 -31.48 1.09
C HIS A 346 24.98 -31.60 2.59
N HIS A 347 26.25 -31.75 2.95
CA HIS A 347 26.67 -31.92 4.35
C HIS A 347 26.80 -30.61 5.10
N HIS A 348 26.82 -29.46 4.42
CA HIS A 348 27.06 -28.16 5.04
C HIS A 348 25.90 -27.17 4.92
N HIS A 349 24.77 -27.60 4.35
CA HIS A 349 23.56 -26.78 4.18
C HIS A 349 22.33 -27.68 3.98
N LEU A 350 21.15 -27.12 4.29
CA LEU A 350 19.86 -27.66 3.88
C LEU A 350 19.50 -27.05 2.52
N HIS A 351 19.26 -27.88 1.52
CA HIS A 351 18.69 -27.41 0.25
C HIS A 351 17.17 -27.55 0.26
N VAL A 352 16.45 -26.56 -0.25
CA VAL A 352 15.01 -26.61 -0.45
C VAL A 352 14.66 -26.44 -1.93
N GLY A 353 13.68 -27.21 -2.40
CA GLY A 353 13.20 -27.10 -3.77
C GLY A 353 11.86 -27.80 -4.03
N ASN A 354 11.56 -28.00 -5.32
CA ASN A 354 10.24 -28.45 -5.79
C ASN A 354 9.11 -27.62 -5.16
N PHE A 355 9.25 -26.30 -5.29
CA PHE A 355 8.36 -25.34 -4.63
C PHE A 355 6.94 -25.47 -5.18
N SER A 356 6.02 -25.89 -4.32
CA SER A 356 4.62 -26.12 -4.62
C SER A 356 3.78 -25.74 -3.38
N PRO A 357 3.55 -24.43 -3.15
CA PRO A 357 2.75 -23.93 -2.03
C PRO A 357 1.27 -24.30 -2.20
N ASN A 358 0.53 -24.31 -1.09
CA ASN A 358 -0.93 -24.31 -1.13
C ASN A 358 -1.40 -22.89 -1.46
N LEU A 359 -1.40 -22.55 -2.75
CA LEU A 359 -1.71 -21.22 -3.26
C LEU A 359 -3.16 -21.16 -3.78
N LYS A 360 -3.90 -20.15 -3.35
CA LYS A 360 -5.21 -19.82 -3.89
C LYS A 360 -5.18 -18.39 -4.44
N GLU A 361 -5.51 -18.23 -5.71
CA GLU A 361 -5.63 -16.91 -6.32
C GLU A 361 -7.07 -16.41 -6.18
N VAL A 362 -7.23 -15.14 -5.81
CA VAL A 362 -8.52 -14.47 -5.65
C VAL A 362 -8.47 -13.14 -6.38
N VAL A 363 -9.31 -12.99 -7.39
CA VAL A 363 -9.46 -11.72 -8.13
C VAL A 363 -10.56 -10.92 -7.44
N GLN A 364 -10.26 -9.67 -7.05
CA GLN A 364 -11.17 -8.83 -6.26
C GLN A 364 -11.31 -7.40 -6.79
#